data_AF-A0A8H7R4N9-F1
#
_entry.id   AF-A0A8H7R4N9-F1
#
_cell.length_a   1.000
_cell.length_b   1.000
_cell.length_c   1.000
_cell.angle_alpha   90.00
_cell.angle_beta   90.00
_cell.angle_gamma   90.00
#
_symmetry.space_group_name_H-M   'P 1'
#
loop_
_entity.id
_entity.type
_entity.pdbx_description
1 polymer ?
#
loop_
_entity_poly.entity_id
_entity_poly.type
_entity_poly.pdbx_seq_one_letter_code
_entity_poly.pdbx_strand_id
1 'polypeptide(L)'
;GNLEQIFGQAEQNKIQENFDRLIDLHMVAYTSTKESRQATLDAKISMNEKRVELQDVMYERKHILEEIVQCRDFRSVYQDVELIPLDEFMANAGPEYHQNSDNPHQLMINRLKYELVIRAALKEQKEALEIERAKLIKENRKIQKKVDRFDKLLDDFVLSAAPVEEALATESKTIVEDMEIENHIHTPNGDTTINTTEVMDTTL
;
A
#
# COMPACT_ATOMS: atom_id res chain seq x y z
N GLY A 1 -46.73 -0.78 -115.27
CA GLY A 1 -46.50 -2.24 -115.46
C GLY A 1 -45.12 -2.65 -114.97
N ASN A 2 -44.19 -2.95 -115.89
CA ASN A 2 -42.87 -3.50 -115.53
C ASN A 2 -41.91 -2.46 -114.88
N LEU A 3 -41.92 -1.21 -115.36
CA LEU A 3 -41.05 -0.14 -114.84
C LEU A 3 -41.43 0.33 -113.43
N GLU A 4 -42.72 0.39 -113.09
CA GLU A 4 -43.20 0.73 -111.73
C GLU A 4 -42.89 -0.37 -110.72
N GLN A 5 -42.99 -1.65 -111.12
CA GLN A 5 -42.57 -2.78 -110.28
C GLN A 5 -41.06 -2.77 -110.02
N ILE A 6 -40.24 -2.46 -111.04
CA ILE A 6 -38.79 -2.33 -110.89
C ILE A 6 -38.43 -1.15 -109.97
N PHE A 7 -39.13 -0.02 -110.09
CA PHE A 7 -38.92 1.14 -109.22
C PHE A 7 -39.30 0.86 -107.76
N GLY A 8 -40.44 0.19 -107.53
CA GLY A 8 -40.86 -0.24 -106.20
C GLY A 8 -39.92 -1.28 -105.57
N GLN A 9 -39.37 -2.20 -106.39
CA GLN A 9 -38.36 -3.16 -105.93
C GLN A 9 -37.04 -2.46 -105.54
N ALA A 10 -36.64 -1.42 -106.27
CA ALA A 10 -35.44 -0.64 -105.95
C ALA A 10 -35.61 0.16 -104.64
N GLU A 11 -36.80 0.69 -104.35
CA GLU A 11 -37.10 1.34 -103.07
C GLU A 11 -37.12 0.33 -101.91
N GLN A 12 -37.71 -0.85 -102.11
CA GLN A 12 -37.69 -1.92 -101.10
C GLN A 12 -36.27 -2.39 -100.78
N ASN A 13 -35.40 -2.53 -101.79
CA ASN A 13 -34.00 -2.90 -101.58
C ASN A 13 -33.24 -1.82 -100.78
N LYS A 14 -33.50 -0.53 -101.03
CA LYS A 14 -32.92 0.57 -100.24
C LYS A 14 -33.40 0.55 -98.78
N ILE A 15 -34.67 0.23 -98.55
CA ILE A 15 -35.22 0.11 -97.20
C ILE A 15 -34.55 -1.07 -96.48
N GLN A 16 -34.38 -2.21 -97.15
CA GLN A 16 -33.68 -3.37 -96.60
C GLN A 16 -32.23 -3.05 -96.26
N GLU A 17 -31.49 -2.38 -97.14
CA GLU A 17 -30.11 -1.95 -96.89
C GLU A 17 -29.99 -1.01 -95.67
N ASN A 18 -30.92 -0.06 -95.53
CA ASN A 18 -30.96 0.82 -94.36
C ASN A 18 -31.29 0.06 -93.07
N PHE A 19 -32.14 -0.96 -93.14
CA PHE A 19 -32.50 -1.80 -91.99
C PHE A 19 -31.32 -2.69 -91.56
N ASP A 20 -30.62 -3.30 -92.52
CA ASP A 20 -29.41 -4.10 -92.26
C ASP A 20 -28.33 -3.22 -91.64
N ARG A 21 -28.12 -2.00 -92.16
CA ARG A 21 -27.20 -1.01 -91.57
C ARG A 21 -27.59 -0.60 -90.15
N LEU A 22 -28.88 -0.47 -89.87
CA LEU A 22 -29.37 -0.14 -88.52
C LEU A 22 -29.13 -1.30 -87.55
N ILE A 23 -29.35 -2.55 -87.98
CA ILE A 23 -29.05 -3.74 -87.18
C ILE A 23 -27.56 -3.79 -86.86
N ASP A 24 -26.69 -3.59 -87.86
CA ASP A 24 -25.24 -3.59 -87.66
C ASP A 24 -24.79 -2.51 -86.66
N LEU A 25 -25.30 -1.28 -86.82
CA LEU A 25 -25.03 -0.18 -85.90
C LEU A 25 -25.51 -0.50 -84.48
N HIS A 26 -26.70 -1.09 -84.34
CA HIS A 26 -27.25 -1.50 -83.04
C HIS A 26 -26.41 -2.61 -82.41
N MET A 27 -25.98 -3.61 -83.18
CA MET A 27 -25.13 -4.69 -82.69
C MET A 27 -23.77 -4.15 -82.20
N VAL A 28 -23.15 -3.25 -82.95
CA VAL A 28 -21.89 -2.59 -82.54
C VAL A 28 -22.08 -1.74 -81.28
N ALA A 29 -23.14 -0.94 -81.21
CA ALA A 29 -23.42 -0.13 -80.02
C ALA A 29 -23.71 -0.98 -78.77
N TYR A 30 -24.47 -2.06 -78.94
CA TYR A 30 -24.82 -2.98 -77.85
C TYR A 30 -23.59 -3.74 -77.34
N THR A 31 -22.76 -4.26 -78.25
CA THR A 31 -21.51 -4.96 -77.89
C THR A 31 -20.54 -4.02 -77.21
N SER A 32 -20.32 -2.82 -77.75
CA SER A 32 -19.47 -1.79 -77.11
C SER A 32 -19.96 -1.41 -75.71
N THR A 33 -21.27 -1.23 -75.52
CA THR A 33 -21.86 -0.94 -74.20
C THR A 33 -21.66 -2.11 -73.24
N LYS A 34 -21.85 -3.35 -73.70
CA LYS A 34 -21.64 -4.56 -72.90
C LYS A 34 -20.17 -4.71 -72.49
N GLU A 35 -19.25 -4.47 -73.41
CA GLU A 35 -17.80 -4.51 -73.16
C GLU A 35 -17.37 -3.44 -72.15
N SER A 36 -17.83 -2.20 -72.30
CA SER A 36 -17.56 -1.13 -71.34
C SER A 36 -18.13 -1.45 -69.96
N ARG A 37 -19.34 -2.02 -69.89
CA ARG A 37 -19.93 -2.48 -68.62
C ARG A 37 -19.09 -3.60 -68.01
N GLN A 38 -18.61 -4.56 -68.80
CA GLN A 38 -17.79 -5.65 -68.28
C GLN A 38 -16.44 -5.13 -67.77
N ALA A 39 -15.77 -4.29 -68.54
CA ALA A 39 -14.48 -3.70 -68.15
C ALA A 39 -14.58 -2.90 -66.84
N THR A 40 -15.66 -2.13 -66.66
CA THR A 40 -15.89 -1.39 -65.40
C THR A 40 -16.22 -2.31 -64.23
N LEU A 41 -16.92 -3.43 -64.46
CA LEU A 41 -17.16 -4.44 -63.43
C LEU A 41 -15.87 -5.13 -63.00
N ASP A 42 -15.04 -5.54 -63.95
CA ASP A 42 -13.76 -6.21 -63.67
C ASP A 42 -12.82 -5.29 -62.89
N ALA A 43 -12.71 -4.02 -63.31
CA ALA A 43 -11.94 -3.01 -62.58
C ALA A 43 -12.47 -2.79 -61.15
N LYS A 44 -13.80 -2.77 -60.97
CA LYS A 44 -14.43 -2.64 -59.65
C LYS A 44 -14.15 -3.85 -58.76
N ILE A 45 -14.18 -5.06 -59.31
CA ILE A 45 -13.86 -6.28 -58.58
C ILE A 45 -12.42 -6.23 -58.10
N SER A 46 -11.48 -5.95 -59.00
CA SER A 46 -10.05 -5.82 -58.65
C SER A 46 -9.81 -4.74 -57.59
N MET A 47 -10.46 -3.58 -57.69
CA MET A 47 -10.40 -2.53 -56.66
C MET A 47 -10.93 -3.02 -55.30
N ASN A 48 -12.04 -3.76 -55.30
CA ASN A 48 -12.62 -4.28 -54.06
C ASN A 48 -11.71 -5.32 -53.39
N GLU A 49 -11.08 -6.20 -54.17
CA GLU A 49 -10.08 -7.15 -53.67
C GLU A 49 -8.94 -6.40 -52.96
N LYS A 50 -8.37 -5.38 -53.62
CA LYS A 50 -7.31 -4.55 -53.01
C LYS A 50 -7.76 -3.79 -51.77
N ARG A 51 -9.03 -3.37 -51.72
CA ARG A 51 -9.60 -2.74 -50.53
C ARG A 51 -9.69 -3.71 -49.35
N VAL A 52 -10.03 -4.97 -49.59
CA VAL A 52 -10.07 -6.01 -48.55
C VAL A 52 -8.65 -6.28 -48.05
N GLU A 53 -7.69 -6.49 -48.96
CA GLU A 53 -6.26 -6.67 -48.59
C GLU A 53 -5.74 -5.50 -47.75
N LEU A 54 -6.07 -4.26 -48.12
CA LEU A 54 -5.70 -3.08 -47.35
C LEU A 54 -6.31 -3.10 -45.94
N GLN A 55 -7.59 -3.45 -45.83
CA GLN A 55 -8.27 -3.51 -44.56
C GLN A 55 -7.64 -4.56 -43.63
N ASP A 56 -7.26 -5.72 -44.16
CA ASP A 56 -6.59 -6.78 -43.41
C ASP A 56 -5.25 -6.29 -42.83
N VAL A 57 -4.41 -5.65 -43.65
CA VAL A 57 -3.14 -5.07 -43.20
C VAL A 57 -3.35 -3.95 -42.17
N MET A 58 -4.39 -3.13 -42.34
CA MET A 58 -4.71 -2.08 -41.37
C MET A 58 -5.12 -2.65 -40.01
N TYR A 59 -5.86 -3.77 -40.00
CA TYR A 59 -6.20 -4.49 -38.78
C TYR A 59 -4.97 -5.08 -38.11
N GLU A 60 -4.10 -5.75 -38.87
CA GLU A 60 -2.85 -6.31 -38.34
C GLU A 60 -1.97 -5.22 -37.72
N ARG A 61 -1.77 -4.10 -38.44
CA ARG A 61 -1.03 -2.95 -37.91
C ARG A 61 -1.64 -2.44 -36.62
N LYS A 62 -2.96 -2.29 -36.55
CA LYS A 62 -3.65 -1.82 -35.34
C LYS A 62 -3.41 -2.79 -34.19
N HIS A 63 -3.59 -4.09 -34.43
CA HIS A 63 -3.40 -5.13 -33.41
C HIS A 63 -1.98 -5.13 -32.85
N ILE A 64 -0.97 -5.09 -33.72
CA ILE A 64 0.44 -5.03 -33.30
C ILE A 64 0.71 -3.75 -32.49
N LEU A 65 0.15 -2.61 -32.89
CA LEU A 65 0.31 -1.37 -32.13
C LEU A 65 -0.33 -1.44 -30.75
N GLU A 66 -1.52 -2.04 -30.63
CA GLU A 66 -2.18 -2.27 -29.34
C GLU A 66 -1.34 -3.21 -28.45
N GLU A 67 -0.79 -4.28 -29.02
CA GLU A 67 0.09 -5.21 -28.30
C GLU A 67 1.40 -4.53 -27.85
N ILE A 68 2.02 -3.70 -28.70
CA ILE A 68 3.21 -2.92 -28.32
C ILE A 68 2.91 -1.98 -27.15
N VAL A 69 1.76 -1.31 -27.15
CA VAL A 69 1.35 -0.45 -26.03
C VAL A 69 1.18 -1.29 -24.77
N GLN A 70 0.47 -2.42 -24.86
CA GLN A 70 0.27 -3.32 -23.73
C GLN A 70 1.59 -3.86 -23.16
N CYS A 71 2.55 -4.22 -24.02
CA CYS A 71 3.87 -4.67 -23.61
C CYS A 71 4.71 -3.54 -23.00
N ARG A 72 4.53 -2.28 -23.43
CA ARG A 72 5.22 -1.11 -22.85
C ARG A 72 4.63 -0.69 -21.51
N ASP A 73 3.32 -0.85 -21.36
CA ASP A 73 2.60 -0.59 -20.11
C ASP A 73 2.85 -1.69 -19.06
N PHE A 74 3.55 -2.76 -19.43
CA PHE A 74 3.97 -3.79 -18.49
C PHE A 74 4.87 -3.18 -17.41
N ARG A 75 4.29 -3.09 -16.20
CA ARG A 75 5.00 -2.63 -15.01
C ARG A 75 5.32 -3.81 -14.11
N SER A 76 6.61 -4.12 -14.01
CA SER A 76 7.10 -5.15 -13.10
C SER A 76 7.16 -4.65 -11.66
N VAL A 77 6.84 -5.52 -10.70
CA VAL A 77 6.78 -5.22 -9.26
C VAL A 77 8.05 -4.53 -8.73
N TYR A 78 9.23 -4.83 -9.26
CA TYR A 78 10.49 -4.23 -8.79
C TYR A 78 10.59 -2.72 -9.05
N GLN A 79 9.80 -2.14 -9.96
CA GLN A 79 9.83 -0.72 -10.27
C GLN A 79 9.20 0.15 -9.17
N ASP A 80 8.39 -0.46 -8.30
CA ASP A 80 7.73 0.21 -7.16
C ASP A 80 8.45 -0.02 -5.83
N VAL A 81 9.51 -0.84 -5.83
CA VAL A 81 10.24 -1.14 -4.60
C VAL A 81 11.22 -0.03 -4.33
N GLU A 82 11.10 0.61 -3.16
CA GLU A 82 12.15 1.47 -2.62
C GLU A 82 13.40 0.63 -2.38
N LEU A 83 14.48 0.94 -3.10
CA LEU A 83 15.77 0.28 -2.99
C LEU A 83 16.76 1.19 -2.26
N ILE A 84 17.75 0.57 -1.61
CA ILE A 84 18.90 1.28 -1.05
C ILE A 84 19.52 2.20 -2.13
N PRO A 85 19.88 3.46 -1.78
CA PRO A 85 20.55 4.39 -2.68
C PRO A 85 21.80 3.78 -3.33
N LEU A 86 22.13 4.23 -4.54
CA LEU A 86 23.24 3.65 -5.29
C LEU A 86 24.59 3.83 -4.56
N ASP A 87 24.79 4.95 -3.88
CA ASP A 87 26.01 5.25 -3.15
C ASP A 87 26.22 4.28 -1.98
N GLU A 88 25.15 4.01 -1.22
CA GLU A 88 25.18 3.05 -0.10
C GLU A 88 25.35 1.61 -0.60
N PHE A 89 24.75 1.25 -1.74
CA PHE A 89 24.95 -0.04 -2.38
C PHE A 89 26.41 -0.24 -2.79
N MET A 90 27.02 0.74 -3.47
CA MET A 90 28.41 0.65 -3.91
C MET A 90 29.40 0.61 -2.74
N ALA A 91 29.08 1.25 -1.61
CA ALA A 91 29.92 1.24 -0.43
C ALA A 91 29.84 -0.07 0.38
N ASN A 92 28.64 -0.66 0.49
CA ASN A 92 28.37 -1.76 1.42
C ASN A 92 28.23 -3.13 0.75
N ALA A 93 28.04 -3.20 -0.57
CA ALA A 93 27.91 -4.47 -1.27
C ALA A 93 29.28 -5.14 -1.49
N GLY A 94 29.31 -6.46 -1.33
CA GLY A 94 30.52 -7.24 -1.62
C GLY A 94 30.88 -7.28 -3.11
N PRO A 95 32.10 -7.74 -3.45
CA PRO A 95 32.57 -7.83 -4.83
C PRO A 95 31.70 -8.74 -5.72
N GLU A 96 30.98 -9.70 -5.13
CA GLU A 96 30.04 -10.59 -5.82
C GLU A 96 28.87 -9.85 -6.48
N TYR A 97 28.46 -8.69 -5.96
CA TYR A 97 27.37 -7.88 -6.50
C TYR A 97 27.83 -6.82 -7.51
N HIS A 98 29.14 -6.67 -7.70
CA HIS A 98 29.72 -5.68 -8.63
C HIS A 98 30.01 -6.27 -10.03
N GLN A 99 29.76 -7.56 -10.22
CA GLN A 99 29.99 -8.25 -11.50
C GLN A 99 29.13 -7.64 -12.63
N ASN A 100 29.76 -7.32 -13.76
CA ASN A 100 29.12 -6.78 -14.96
C ASN A 100 28.27 -5.52 -14.71
N SER A 101 28.71 -4.66 -13.78
CA SER A 101 28.05 -3.41 -13.43
C SER A 101 27.98 -2.39 -14.58
N ASP A 102 28.73 -2.60 -15.66
CA ASP A 102 28.67 -1.78 -16.88
C ASP A 102 27.31 -1.85 -17.58
N ASN A 103 26.56 -2.94 -17.41
CA ASN A 103 25.22 -3.08 -17.98
C ASN A 103 24.16 -2.64 -16.95
N PRO A 104 23.33 -1.60 -17.23
CA PRO A 104 22.31 -1.11 -16.31
C PRO A 104 21.32 -2.18 -15.82
N HIS A 105 20.97 -3.13 -16.69
CA HIS A 105 20.07 -4.22 -16.33
C HIS A 105 20.72 -5.19 -15.34
N GLN A 106 21.99 -5.52 -15.55
CA GLN A 106 22.72 -6.40 -14.61
C GLN A 106 22.97 -5.69 -13.28
N LEU A 107 23.30 -4.40 -13.31
CA LEU A 107 23.40 -3.57 -12.11
C LEU A 107 22.10 -3.61 -11.30
N MET A 108 20.93 -3.45 -11.95
CA MET A 108 19.63 -3.54 -11.29
C MET A 108 19.39 -4.93 -10.66
N ILE A 109 19.70 -6.00 -11.39
CA ILE A 109 19.58 -7.37 -10.86
C ILE A 109 20.45 -7.56 -9.62
N ASN A 110 21.69 -7.09 -9.66
CA ASN A 110 22.61 -7.23 -8.53
C ASN A 110 22.14 -6.42 -7.32
N ARG A 111 21.61 -5.21 -7.53
CA ARG A 111 20.97 -4.41 -6.47
C ARG A 111 19.80 -5.15 -5.84
N LEU A 112 18.92 -5.76 -6.64
CA LEU A 112 17.78 -6.53 -6.14
C LEU A 112 18.22 -7.77 -5.34
N LYS A 113 19.27 -8.47 -5.78
CA LYS A 113 19.82 -9.62 -5.06
C LYS A 113 20.40 -9.22 -3.70
N TYR A 114 21.13 -8.10 -3.66
CA TYR A 114 21.69 -7.57 -2.42
C TYR A 114 20.58 -7.16 -1.44
N GLU A 115 19.58 -6.42 -1.93
CA GLU A 115 18.40 -6.01 -1.15
C GLU A 115 17.66 -7.21 -0.56
N LEU A 116 17.51 -8.30 -1.32
CA LEU A 116 16.86 -9.52 -0.84
C LEU A 116 17.60 -10.09 0.37
N VAL A 117 18.93 -10.19 0.32
CA VAL A 117 19.76 -10.69 1.42
C VAL A 117 19.61 -9.79 2.65
N ILE A 118 19.67 -8.47 2.47
CA ILE A 118 19.48 -7.52 3.56
C ILE A 118 18.10 -7.66 4.20
N ARG A 119 17.03 -7.67 3.38
CA ARG A 119 15.67 -7.78 3.90
C ARG A 119 15.43 -9.11 4.62
N ALA A 120 16.04 -10.20 4.15
CA ALA A 120 15.99 -11.48 4.84
C ALA A 120 16.66 -11.40 6.21
N ALA A 121 17.87 -10.84 6.30
CA ALA A 121 18.58 -10.66 7.55
C ALA A 121 17.83 -9.73 8.53
N LEU A 122 17.28 -8.60 8.04
CA LEU A 122 16.48 -7.68 8.84
C LEU A 122 15.19 -8.33 9.35
N LYS A 123 14.56 -9.17 8.53
CA LYS A 123 13.36 -9.92 8.94
C LYS A 123 13.69 -10.89 10.06
N GLU A 124 14.78 -11.63 9.95
CA GLU A 124 15.24 -12.56 10.99
C GLU A 124 15.55 -11.82 12.31
N GLN A 125 16.26 -10.69 12.24
CA GLN A 125 16.52 -9.85 13.42
C GLN A 125 15.23 -9.33 14.04
N LYS A 126 14.27 -8.89 13.24
CA LYS A 126 12.96 -8.44 13.72
C LYS A 126 12.22 -9.57 14.44
N GLU A 127 12.19 -10.77 13.87
CA GLU A 127 11.53 -11.93 14.48
C GLU A 127 12.21 -12.30 15.82
N ALA A 128 13.54 -12.29 15.89
CA ALA A 128 14.29 -12.51 17.12
C ALA A 128 13.94 -11.46 18.20
N LEU A 129 13.90 -10.18 17.84
CA LEU A 129 13.54 -9.09 18.74
C LEU A 129 12.08 -9.16 19.19
N GLU A 130 11.15 -9.60 18.34
CA GLU A 130 9.75 -9.80 18.71
C GLU A 130 9.59 -10.92 19.75
N ILE A 131 10.35 -12.00 19.62
CA ILE A 131 10.39 -13.09 20.60
C ILE A 131 10.95 -12.58 21.94
N GLU A 132 12.06 -11.84 21.92
CA GLU A 132 12.65 -11.27 23.13
C GLU A 132 11.72 -10.27 23.81
N ARG A 133 11.08 -9.39 23.03
CA ARG A 133 10.07 -8.45 23.53
C ARG A 133 8.92 -9.19 24.21
N ALA A 134 8.40 -10.25 23.59
CA ALA A 134 7.33 -11.06 24.18
C ALA A 134 7.76 -11.73 25.49
N LYS A 135 9.00 -12.22 25.58
CA LYS A 135 9.58 -12.78 26.80
C LYS A 135 9.67 -11.74 27.91
N LEU A 136 10.23 -10.56 27.62
CA LEU A 136 10.36 -9.47 28.60
C LEU A 136 9.00 -8.96 29.09
N ILE A 137 8.01 -8.85 28.21
CA ILE A 137 6.63 -8.49 28.60
C ILE A 137 6.05 -9.53 29.57
N LYS A 138 6.28 -10.82 29.32
CA LYS A 138 5.81 -11.89 30.20
C LYS A 138 6.50 -11.86 31.57
N GLU A 139 7.80 -11.60 31.60
CA GLU A 139 8.58 -11.45 32.83
C GLU A 139 8.14 -10.23 33.64
N ASN A 140 7.99 -9.06 33.01
CA ASN A 140 7.46 -7.86 33.64
C ASN A 140 6.06 -8.09 34.22
N ARG A 141 5.15 -8.73 33.48
CA ARG A 141 3.82 -9.09 34.00
C ARG A 141 3.90 -10.04 35.19
N LYS A 142 4.88 -10.96 35.23
CA LYS A 142 5.08 -11.86 36.37
C LYS A 142 5.61 -11.11 37.59
N ILE A 143 6.51 -10.16 37.40
CA ILE A 143 7.04 -9.31 38.48
C ILE A 143 5.94 -8.40 39.01
N GLN A 144 5.17 -7.75 38.14
CA GLN A 144 4.03 -6.93 38.55
C GLN A 144 3.05 -7.72 39.42
N LYS A 145 2.66 -8.93 38.99
CA LYS A 145 1.81 -9.82 39.80
C LYS A 145 2.41 -10.23 41.14
N LYS A 146 3.73 -10.21 41.30
CA LYS A 146 4.39 -10.46 42.60
C LYS A 146 4.36 -9.21 43.46
N VAL A 147 4.63 -8.04 42.89
CA VAL A 147 4.52 -6.74 43.57
C VAL A 147 3.08 -6.54 44.07
N ASP A 148 2.08 -6.70 43.20
CA ASP A 148 0.66 -6.58 43.58
C ASP A 148 0.25 -7.56 44.70
N ARG A 149 0.95 -8.70 44.83
CA ARG A 149 0.73 -9.65 45.95
C ARG A 149 1.39 -9.17 47.23
N PHE A 150 2.61 -8.66 47.15
CA PHE A 150 3.31 -8.11 48.32
C PHE A 150 2.62 -6.87 48.84
N ASP A 151 2.13 -5.98 47.97
CA ASP A 151 1.36 -4.80 48.35
C ASP A 151 0.12 -5.20 49.16
N LYS A 152 -0.66 -6.19 48.68
CA LYS A 152 -1.81 -6.72 49.43
C LYS A 152 -1.44 -7.34 50.77
N LEU A 153 -0.37 -8.13 50.82
CA LEU A 153 0.09 -8.73 52.07
C LEU A 153 0.56 -7.67 53.07
N LEU A 154 1.15 -6.58 52.58
CA LEU A 154 1.57 -5.45 53.41
C LEU A 154 0.34 -4.70 53.94
N ASP A 155 -0.65 -4.43 53.10
CA ASP A 155 -1.93 -3.82 53.51
C ASP A 155 -2.61 -4.67 54.59
N ASP A 156 -2.71 -5.99 54.38
CA ASP A 156 -3.28 -6.92 55.34
C ASP A 156 -2.48 -6.93 56.66
N PHE A 157 -1.14 -6.88 56.59
CA PHE A 157 -0.28 -6.82 57.78
C PHE A 157 -0.52 -5.54 58.57
N VAL A 158 -0.55 -4.37 57.91
CA VAL A 158 -0.83 -3.07 58.55
C VAL A 158 -2.21 -3.08 59.20
N LEU A 159 -3.24 -3.56 58.49
CA LEU A 159 -4.59 -3.68 59.04
C LEU A 159 -4.65 -4.62 60.24
N SER A 160 -3.90 -5.74 60.22
CA SER A 160 -3.85 -6.69 61.33
C SER A 160 -3.06 -6.18 62.54
N ALA A 161 -2.11 -5.26 62.33
CA ALA A 161 -1.31 -4.64 63.38
C ALA A 161 -2.02 -3.45 64.05
N ALA A 162 -2.98 -2.81 63.36
CA ALA A 162 -3.72 -1.66 63.88
C ALA A 162 -4.40 -1.90 65.26
N PRO A 163 -5.03 -3.06 65.54
CA PRO A 163 -5.57 -3.34 66.88
C PRO A 163 -4.52 -3.44 67.98
N VAL A 164 -3.31 -3.93 67.65
CA VAL A 164 -2.19 -4.02 68.61
C VAL A 164 -1.60 -2.64 68.86
N GLU A 165 -1.49 -1.81 67.83
CA GLU A 165 -1.09 -0.40 67.97
C GLU A 165 -2.09 0.39 68.82
N GLU A 166 -3.40 0.20 68.59
CA GLU A 166 -4.45 0.80 69.41
C GLU A 166 -4.38 0.33 70.86
N ALA A 167 -4.20 -0.97 71.09
CA ALA A 167 -4.02 -1.52 72.44
C ALA A 167 -2.78 -0.93 73.15
N LEU A 168 -1.62 -0.90 72.48
CA LEU A 168 -0.39 -0.30 73.01
C LEU A 168 -0.54 1.20 73.27
N ALA A 169 -1.24 1.94 72.41
CA ALA A 169 -1.52 3.35 72.60
C ALA A 169 -2.45 3.59 73.81
N THR A 170 -3.45 2.72 74.01
CA THR A 170 -4.31 2.78 75.20
C THR A 170 -3.55 2.44 76.47
N GLU A 171 -2.69 1.40 76.46
CA GLU A 171 -1.83 1.04 77.60
C GLU A 171 -0.82 2.14 77.94
N SER A 172 -0.23 2.77 76.92
CA SER A 172 0.66 3.93 77.10
C SER A 172 -0.08 5.11 77.73
N LYS A 173 -1.38 5.27 77.45
CA LYS A 173 -2.23 6.31 78.02
C LYS A 173 -2.68 5.99 79.46
N THR A 174 -3.01 4.73 79.77
CA THR A 174 -3.27 4.29 81.14
C THR A 174 -2.03 4.32 82.01
N ILE A 175 -0.83 4.06 81.50
CA ILE A 175 0.42 4.22 82.27
C ILE A 175 0.67 5.69 82.64
N VAL A 176 0.30 6.64 81.77
CA VAL A 176 0.37 8.09 82.08
C VAL A 176 -0.70 8.48 83.10
N GLU A 177 -1.93 7.97 82.98
CA GLU A 177 -3.02 8.22 83.93
C GLU A 177 -2.76 7.56 85.31
N ASP A 178 -2.15 6.36 85.36
CA ASP A 178 -1.76 5.66 86.60
C ASP A 178 -0.55 6.32 87.28
N MET A 179 0.41 6.87 86.51
CA MET A 179 1.48 7.74 87.05
C MET A 179 0.94 9.06 87.62
N GLU A 180 -0.15 9.59 87.08
CA GLU A 180 -0.83 10.78 87.62
C GLU A 180 -1.60 10.46 88.92
N ILE A 181 -2.12 9.24 89.07
CA ILE A 181 -2.84 8.78 90.27
C ILE A 181 -1.89 8.39 91.41
N GLU A 182 -0.73 7.77 91.13
CA GLU A 182 0.28 7.46 92.17
C GLU A 182 0.89 8.73 92.82
N ASN A 183 0.94 9.85 92.08
CA ASN A 183 1.38 11.13 92.63
C ASN A 183 0.35 11.83 93.55
N HIS A 184 -0.91 11.35 93.62
CA HIS A 184 -1.97 12.01 94.39
C HIS A 184 -2.34 11.34 95.72
N ILE A 185 -1.68 10.22 96.11
CA ILE A 185 -2.01 9.48 97.36
C ILE A 185 -1.09 9.81 98.55
N HIS A 186 -0.02 10.62 98.39
CA HIS A 186 0.82 11.03 99.54
C HIS A 186 0.75 12.53 99.84
N THR A 187 -0.21 12.93 100.67
CA THR A 187 -0.02 14.07 101.59
C THR A 187 -0.46 13.63 102.99
N PRO A 188 0.24 14.07 104.05
CA PRO A 188 -0.36 15.15 104.84
C PRO A 188 0.63 16.18 105.42
N ASN A 189 0.22 17.44 105.31
CA ASN A 189 0.18 18.51 106.32
C ASN A 189 1.22 18.60 107.47
N GLY A 190 1.82 19.80 107.58
CA GLY A 190 1.98 20.55 108.83
C GLY A 190 3.38 20.61 109.44
N ASP A 191 4.12 21.72 109.30
CA ASP A 191 4.13 22.82 110.28
C ASP A 191 5.26 23.86 110.07
N THR A 192 4.81 25.12 110.07
CA THR A 192 5.37 26.36 110.65
C THR A 192 6.74 26.31 111.36
N THR A 193 7.65 27.23 111.00
CA THR A 193 8.38 28.11 111.95
C THR A 193 9.16 29.26 111.25
N ILE A 194 8.60 30.46 111.39
CA ILE A 194 9.23 31.78 111.71
C ILE A 194 10.71 31.66 112.17
N ASN A 195 11.69 32.49 111.77
CA ASN A 195 11.78 33.91 112.09
C ASN A 195 13.08 34.58 111.54
N THR A 196 12.99 35.88 111.25
CA THR A 196 14.01 36.98 111.33
C THR A 196 15.30 36.90 110.47
N THR A 197 15.80 37.99 109.87
CA THR A 197 16.00 39.35 110.42
C THR A 197 16.22 40.41 109.32
N GLU A 198 15.71 41.63 109.58
CA GLU A 198 16.23 42.98 109.26
C GLU A 198 16.63 43.38 107.83
N VAL A 199 15.82 44.19 107.13
CA VAL A 199 15.70 45.68 107.10
C VAL A 199 17.00 46.45 106.76
N MET A 200 17.13 46.96 105.52
CA MET A 200 17.06 48.40 105.15
C MET A 200 17.69 48.72 103.78
N ASP A 201 17.26 49.86 103.26
CA ASP A 201 17.70 50.65 102.09
C ASP A 201 17.14 50.26 100.71
N THR A 202 16.16 50.98 100.16
CA THR A 202 16.05 52.40 99.72
C THR A 202 16.72 52.71 98.37
N THR A 203 15.84 52.93 97.37
CA THR A 203 15.95 53.84 96.21
C THR A 203 17.09 53.65 95.19
N LEU A 204 16.73 53.16 93.99
CA LEU A 204 16.47 53.99 92.79
C LEU A 204 15.76 53.17 91.70
#